data_AF-A0AAD3TJM9-F1
#
_entry.id   AF-A0AAD3TJM9-F1
#
_cell.length_a   1.000
_cell.length_b   1.000
_cell.length_c   1.000
_cell.angle_alpha   90.00
_cell.angle_beta   90.00
_cell.angle_gamma   90.00
#
_symmetry.space_group_name_H-M   'P 1'
#
loop_
_entity.id
_entity.type
_entity.pdbx_description
1 polymer ?
#
loop_
_entity_poly.entity_id
_entity_poly.type
_entity_poly.pdbx_seq_one_letter_code
_entity_poly.pdbx_strand_id
1 'polypeptide(L)'
;MSTIRPPAQNWDDRWLWLGLTLVVTGGLGFVGSALCLELLRRGARHVRSLDFRASSLWSHELALRGVLCIQGDVTCKKDVEKALHGADCVFHLASYGMSGKEMLQHGRIHNVNIDGTCHILEACIKFGIKRLVYVSTYNVVFGGNEIVNGNEALPYFPVDGHVDTYGSSKSIAEQLVLKSSGRPLREKGKHFYTCSIRPAAIYGPGEERHLPRIVHYAELGLLLFKIGETGVKTDWIYVDNLIRALLLASMGLLDDIPGREGHPIAAGQSYFVSDGSPMNTFEFIRPLLRSLEYDIPKASLTVHQALLLGRIFQALYTLLYPLLNKWWLPQPFILPAEVYKVGVTHYFSPLKAKVELGYVPLVSPRKGMAATISYWQERKRRTLNGPTIYEWLFCVIGMVSLFAVAFFPSFQPLSPLRAFALHLFRSVQTIRIVFLAAVAAHVSEATYAWHLAKRVDPANARGWFWQTLALGFPSLRLLLKKAKS
;
A
#
# COMPACT_ATOMS: atom_id res chain seq x y z
N MET A 1 -1.84 -45.46 -23.31
CA MET A 1 -2.00 -44.85 -21.97
C MET A 1 -2.28 -43.36 -22.16
N SER A 2 -3.51 -42.96 -21.84
CA SER A 2 -4.10 -41.66 -22.14
C SER A 2 -3.50 -40.52 -21.32
N THR A 3 -2.94 -39.53 -22.00
CA THR A 3 -2.59 -38.22 -21.44
C THR A 3 -3.87 -37.42 -21.16
N ILE A 4 -4.33 -37.44 -19.90
CA ILE A 4 -5.39 -36.55 -19.43
C ILE A 4 -4.78 -35.15 -19.29
N ARG A 5 -5.09 -34.26 -20.24
CA ARG A 5 -4.94 -32.82 -20.03
C ARG A 5 -5.89 -32.42 -18.88
N PRO A 6 -5.44 -31.68 -17.85
CA PRO A 6 -6.39 -31.12 -16.91
C PRO A 6 -7.24 -30.07 -17.67
N PRO A 7 -8.57 -30.09 -17.56
CA PRO A 7 -9.41 -29.12 -18.23
C PRO A 7 -9.11 -27.72 -17.68
N ALA A 8 -9.21 -26.71 -18.54
CA ALA A 8 -9.29 -25.32 -18.11
C ALA A 8 -10.52 -25.19 -17.19
N GLN A 9 -10.28 -25.21 -15.88
CA GLN A 9 -11.32 -25.34 -14.88
C GLN A 9 -11.97 -23.97 -14.66
N ASN A 10 -12.97 -23.66 -15.49
CA ASN A 10 -14.06 -22.75 -15.13
C ASN A 10 -14.85 -23.45 -14.00
N TRP A 11 -14.49 -23.20 -12.75
CA TRP A 11 -15.36 -23.55 -11.63
C TRP A 11 -16.54 -22.57 -11.70
N ASP A 12 -17.71 -23.03 -12.14
CA ASP A 12 -18.95 -22.30 -11.92
C ASP A 12 -19.35 -22.50 -10.46
N ASP A 13 -18.62 -21.85 -9.56
CA ASP A 13 -18.85 -21.86 -8.12
C ASP A 13 -19.86 -20.78 -7.71
N ARG A 14 -20.53 -20.14 -8.68
CA ARG A 14 -21.47 -19.04 -8.43
C ARG A 14 -22.57 -19.44 -7.46
N TRP A 15 -23.02 -20.70 -7.53
CA TRP A 15 -24.04 -21.24 -6.63
C TRP A 15 -23.65 -21.19 -5.15
N LEU A 16 -22.35 -21.21 -4.80
CA LEU A 16 -21.88 -21.08 -3.41
C LEU A 16 -22.13 -19.68 -2.82
N TRP A 17 -22.29 -18.69 -3.69
CA TRP A 17 -22.43 -17.29 -3.30
C TRP A 17 -23.89 -16.80 -3.45
N LEU A 18 -24.71 -17.53 -4.20
CA LEU A 18 -26.12 -17.20 -4.44
C LEU A 18 -26.88 -17.07 -3.12
N GLY A 19 -27.65 -15.99 -3.01
CA GLY A 19 -28.48 -15.71 -1.84
C GLY A 19 -27.72 -15.13 -0.63
N LEU A 20 -26.39 -15.17 -0.61
CA LEU A 20 -25.60 -14.73 0.54
C LEU A 20 -25.46 -13.20 0.63
N THR A 21 -25.45 -12.72 1.88
CA THR A 21 -25.05 -11.38 2.26
C THR A 21 -23.64 -11.41 2.82
N LEU A 22 -22.70 -10.74 2.15
CA LEU A 22 -21.29 -10.75 2.47
C LEU A 22 -20.83 -9.35 2.88
N VAL A 23 -20.02 -9.27 3.93
CA VAL A 23 -19.48 -8.00 4.42
C VAL A 23 -17.96 -8.01 4.30
N VAL A 24 -17.40 -6.96 3.69
CA VAL A 24 -15.96 -6.72 3.60
C VAL A 24 -15.64 -5.47 4.41
N THR A 25 -14.88 -5.60 5.49
CA THR A 25 -14.37 -4.41 6.21
C THR A 25 -13.11 -3.91 5.51
N GLY A 26 -12.88 -2.60 5.45
CA GLY A 26 -11.83 -2.03 4.60
C GLY A 26 -12.16 -2.13 3.11
N GLY A 27 -13.45 -2.23 2.77
CA GLY A 27 -13.93 -2.51 1.41
C GLY A 27 -13.70 -1.39 0.40
N LEU A 28 -13.29 -0.19 0.84
CA LEU A 28 -12.85 0.88 -0.07
C LEU A 28 -11.33 0.86 -0.32
N GLY A 29 -10.58 -0.09 0.23
CA GLY A 29 -9.11 -0.14 0.15
C GLY A 29 -8.62 -1.22 -0.79
N PHE A 30 -7.35 -1.14 -1.20
CA PHE A 30 -6.76 -1.95 -2.28
C PHE A 30 -7.23 -3.43 -2.38
N VAL A 31 -7.21 -4.19 -1.30
CA VAL A 31 -7.67 -5.59 -1.39
C VAL A 31 -9.21 -5.69 -1.27
N GLY A 32 -9.80 -4.81 -0.46
CA GLY A 32 -11.22 -4.81 -0.14
C GLY A 32 -12.13 -4.56 -1.33
N SER A 33 -11.85 -3.57 -2.18
CA SER A 33 -12.76 -3.35 -3.33
C SER A 33 -12.64 -4.44 -4.38
N ALA A 34 -11.43 -4.96 -4.62
CA ALA A 34 -11.22 -6.08 -5.54
C ALA A 34 -12.01 -7.30 -5.07
N LEU A 35 -12.01 -7.57 -3.75
CA LEU A 35 -12.85 -8.61 -3.16
C LEU A 35 -14.34 -8.32 -3.35
N CYS A 36 -14.81 -7.11 -3.04
CA CYS A 36 -16.22 -6.74 -3.20
C CYS A 36 -16.72 -6.96 -4.65
N LEU A 37 -15.93 -6.53 -5.63
CA LEU A 37 -16.25 -6.67 -7.05
C LEU A 37 -16.25 -8.15 -7.47
N GLU A 38 -15.29 -8.93 -7.00
CA GLU A 38 -15.22 -10.36 -7.30
C GLU A 38 -16.39 -11.13 -6.66
N LEU A 39 -16.78 -10.80 -5.43
CA LEU A 39 -17.93 -11.40 -4.76
C LEU A 39 -19.24 -11.16 -5.53
N LEU A 40 -19.45 -9.94 -6.02
CA LEU A 40 -20.59 -9.62 -6.90
C LEU A 40 -20.50 -10.38 -8.22
N ARG A 41 -19.32 -10.42 -8.85
CA ARG A 41 -19.09 -11.16 -10.10
C ARG A 41 -19.42 -12.65 -9.96
N ARG A 42 -19.21 -13.22 -8.76
CA ARG A 42 -19.58 -14.60 -8.43
C ARG A 42 -21.05 -14.80 -8.02
N GLY A 43 -21.87 -13.75 -8.04
CA GLY A 43 -23.32 -13.87 -7.83
C GLY A 43 -23.78 -13.73 -6.38
N ALA A 44 -22.95 -13.16 -5.50
CA ALA A 44 -23.39 -12.79 -4.16
C ALA A 44 -24.63 -11.87 -4.23
N ARG A 45 -25.66 -12.17 -3.44
CA ARG A 45 -26.93 -11.40 -3.46
C ARG A 45 -26.72 -9.97 -2.97
N HIS A 46 -26.00 -9.82 -1.87
CA HIS A 46 -25.67 -8.52 -1.29
C HIS A 46 -24.20 -8.50 -0.87
N VAL A 47 -23.47 -7.48 -1.32
CA VAL A 47 -22.10 -7.22 -0.87
C VAL A 47 -22.08 -5.85 -0.19
N ARG A 48 -21.57 -5.82 1.04
CA ARG A 48 -21.47 -4.59 1.85
C ARG A 48 -20.01 -4.29 2.13
N SER A 49 -19.60 -3.04 1.92
CA SER A 49 -18.30 -2.53 2.32
C SER A 49 -18.46 -1.72 3.61
N LEU A 50 -17.74 -2.07 4.68
CA LEU A 50 -17.58 -1.19 5.86
C LEU A 50 -16.20 -0.54 5.80
N ASP A 51 -16.10 0.79 5.69
CA ASP A 51 -14.81 1.50 5.67
C ASP A 51 -14.92 2.84 6.40
N PHE A 52 -13.82 3.24 7.06
CA PHE A 52 -13.73 4.53 7.73
C PHE A 52 -13.80 5.71 6.73
N ARG A 53 -13.24 5.51 5.53
CA ARG A 53 -13.25 6.53 4.49
C ARG A 53 -14.67 6.72 3.94
N ALA A 54 -15.05 7.97 3.72
CA ALA A 54 -16.28 8.29 2.99
C ALA A 54 -16.18 7.94 1.49
N SER A 55 -14.98 8.02 0.91
CA SER A 55 -14.74 7.70 -0.50
C SER A 55 -13.31 7.24 -0.77
N SER A 56 -13.12 6.59 -1.91
CA SER A 56 -11.83 6.17 -2.49
C SER A 56 -11.90 6.29 -4.01
N LEU A 57 -10.80 6.00 -4.70
CA LEU A 57 -10.80 5.88 -6.17
C LEU A 57 -11.70 4.75 -6.70
N TRP A 58 -12.25 3.92 -5.81
CA TRP A 58 -13.05 2.74 -6.14
C TRP A 58 -14.53 2.91 -5.84
N SER A 59 -14.89 3.96 -5.10
CA SER A 59 -16.26 4.21 -4.65
C SER A 59 -17.26 4.28 -5.80
N HIS A 60 -16.90 4.90 -6.93
CA HIS A 60 -17.77 4.98 -8.10
C HIS A 60 -18.05 3.60 -8.71
N GLU A 61 -17.01 2.81 -8.98
CA GLU A 61 -17.17 1.47 -9.57
C GLU A 61 -17.93 0.53 -8.63
N LEU A 62 -17.62 0.58 -7.33
CA LEU A 62 -18.33 -0.22 -6.32
C LEU A 62 -19.83 0.10 -6.29
N ALA A 63 -20.19 1.38 -6.27
CA ALA A 63 -21.59 1.81 -6.28
C ALA A 63 -22.29 1.42 -7.59
N LEU A 64 -21.63 1.63 -8.74
CA LEU A 64 -22.15 1.26 -10.06
C LEU A 64 -22.48 -0.24 -10.15
N ARG A 65 -21.68 -1.10 -9.52
CA ARG A 65 -21.87 -2.56 -9.50
C ARG A 65 -22.86 -3.03 -8.44
N GLY A 66 -23.36 -2.14 -7.58
CA GLY A 66 -24.35 -2.46 -6.55
C GLY A 66 -23.77 -2.88 -5.20
N VAL A 67 -22.50 -2.56 -4.90
CA VAL A 67 -21.96 -2.73 -3.54
C VAL A 67 -22.56 -1.66 -2.63
N LEU A 68 -23.08 -2.09 -1.49
CA LEU A 68 -23.54 -1.17 -0.45
C LEU A 68 -22.34 -0.66 0.36
N CYS A 69 -21.88 0.56 0.07
CA CYS A 69 -20.81 1.22 0.81
C CYS A 69 -21.34 1.87 2.09
N ILE A 70 -20.97 1.32 3.25
CA ILE A 70 -21.29 1.82 4.58
C ILE A 70 -20.06 2.52 5.14
N GLN A 71 -20.15 3.84 5.31
CA GLN A 71 -19.13 4.58 6.05
C GLN A 71 -19.30 4.29 7.55
N GLY A 72 -18.23 3.85 8.20
CA GLY A 72 -18.23 3.55 9.63
C GLY A 72 -16.84 3.15 10.13
N ASP A 73 -16.62 3.32 11.43
CA ASP A 73 -15.35 3.01 12.06
C ASP A 73 -15.42 1.65 12.77
N VAL A 74 -14.45 0.76 12.50
CA VAL A 74 -14.39 -0.54 13.21
C VAL A 74 -14.11 -0.37 14.70
N THR A 75 -13.54 0.76 15.12
CA THR A 75 -13.38 1.13 16.54
C THR A 75 -14.71 1.53 17.19
N CYS A 76 -15.76 1.80 16.40
CA CYS A 76 -17.11 2.06 16.86
C CYS A 76 -17.97 0.78 16.78
N LYS A 77 -18.29 0.19 17.94
CA LYS A 77 -19.13 -1.01 18.02
C LYS A 77 -20.47 -0.87 17.29
N LYS A 78 -21.12 0.29 17.35
CA LYS A 78 -22.42 0.53 16.69
C LYS A 78 -22.31 0.47 15.16
N ASP A 79 -21.22 1.01 14.60
CA ASP A 79 -21.00 1.00 13.15
C ASP A 79 -20.75 -0.42 12.65
N VAL A 80 -19.93 -1.18 13.39
CA VAL A 80 -19.71 -2.61 13.15
C VAL A 80 -21.04 -3.37 13.19
N GLU A 81 -21.83 -3.17 14.24
CA GLU A 81 -23.10 -3.89 14.40
C GLU A 81 -24.07 -3.59 13.26
N LYS A 82 -24.18 -2.32 12.85
CA LYS A 82 -25.01 -1.88 11.73
C LYS A 82 -24.60 -2.56 10.42
N ALA A 83 -23.29 -2.68 10.15
CA ALA A 83 -22.80 -3.26 8.91
C ALA A 83 -22.98 -4.78 8.85
N LEU A 84 -22.77 -5.47 9.98
CA LEU A 84 -22.75 -6.93 10.08
C LEU A 84 -24.13 -7.56 10.25
N HIS A 85 -25.14 -6.78 10.62
CA HIS A 85 -26.49 -7.30 10.86
C HIS A 85 -27.06 -8.07 9.65
N GLY A 86 -27.36 -9.36 9.84
CA GLY A 86 -27.91 -10.23 8.80
C GLY A 86 -26.90 -10.66 7.72
N ALA A 87 -25.60 -10.62 8.01
CA ALA A 87 -24.57 -11.16 7.12
C ALA A 87 -24.36 -12.67 7.32
N ASP A 88 -23.96 -13.37 6.27
CA ASP A 88 -23.65 -14.80 6.30
C ASP A 88 -22.15 -15.06 6.49
N CYS A 89 -21.31 -14.15 5.98
CA CYS A 89 -19.86 -14.23 6.07
C CYS A 89 -19.24 -12.83 6.11
N VAL A 90 -18.19 -12.69 6.91
CA VAL A 90 -17.40 -11.46 7.02
C VAL A 90 -15.97 -11.72 6.54
N PHE A 91 -15.47 -10.82 5.70
CA PHE A 91 -14.06 -10.72 5.34
C PHE A 91 -13.48 -9.48 6.04
N HIS A 92 -12.65 -9.70 7.06
CA HIS A 92 -12.10 -8.62 7.87
C HIS A 92 -10.72 -8.21 7.35
N LEU A 93 -10.69 -7.17 6.51
CA LEU A 93 -9.48 -6.60 5.88
C LEU A 93 -9.13 -5.20 6.44
N ALA A 94 -9.97 -4.63 7.31
CA ALA A 94 -9.74 -3.30 7.87
C ALA A 94 -8.53 -3.36 8.80
N SER A 95 -7.54 -2.50 8.55
CA SER A 95 -6.32 -2.47 9.32
C SER A 95 -5.58 -1.13 9.18
N TYR A 96 -4.73 -0.81 10.15
CA TYR A 96 -3.98 0.44 10.20
C TYR A 96 -2.54 0.22 10.65
N GLY A 97 -1.60 1.04 10.15
CA GLY A 97 -0.19 1.06 10.61
C GLY A 97 0.82 0.24 9.82
N MET A 98 0.50 -0.26 8.62
CA MET A 98 1.39 -1.13 7.84
C MET A 98 2.73 -0.48 7.41
N SER A 99 2.71 0.83 7.14
CA SER A 99 3.77 1.55 6.43
C SER A 99 3.77 3.04 6.74
N GLY A 100 4.93 3.70 6.66
CA GLY A 100 5.04 5.17 6.72
C GLY A 100 4.69 5.77 8.09
N LYS A 101 4.21 7.01 8.11
CA LYS A 101 3.85 7.75 9.34
C LYS A 101 2.87 7.00 10.22
N GLU A 102 1.95 6.23 9.63
CA GLU A 102 0.95 5.47 10.37
C GLU A 102 1.57 4.41 11.30
N MET A 103 2.78 3.90 11.00
CA MET A 103 3.48 2.93 11.85
C MET A 103 3.81 3.45 13.25
N LEU A 104 3.88 4.79 13.39
CA LEU A 104 4.23 5.46 14.64
C LEU A 104 3.00 5.80 15.48
N GLN A 105 1.77 5.59 14.96
CA GLN A 105 0.53 5.92 15.65
C GLN A 105 0.02 4.75 16.49
N HIS A 106 0.83 4.31 17.45
CA HIS A 106 0.66 3.10 18.25
C HIS A 106 -0.76 2.90 18.81
N GLY A 107 -1.35 3.93 19.44
CA GLY A 107 -2.70 3.85 20.00
C GLY A 107 -3.77 3.61 18.93
N ARG A 108 -3.68 4.27 17.77
CA ARG A 108 -4.63 4.05 16.66
C ARG A 108 -4.45 2.66 16.06
N ILE A 109 -3.23 2.15 15.99
CA ILE A 109 -2.95 0.78 15.54
C ILE A 109 -3.66 -0.23 16.44
N HIS A 110 -3.53 -0.09 17.77
CA HIS A 110 -4.20 -0.96 18.74
C HIS A 110 -5.72 -0.88 18.60
N ASN A 111 -6.29 0.33 18.63
CA ASN A 111 -7.74 0.52 18.54
C ASN A 111 -8.32 -0.12 17.27
N VAL A 112 -7.68 0.07 16.11
CA VAL A 112 -8.19 -0.45 14.84
C VAL A 112 -7.96 -1.96 14.72
N ASN A 113 -6.73 -2.42 14.98
CA ASN A 113 -6.36 -3.81 14.68
C ASN A 113 -6.79 -4.79 15.77
N ILE A 114 -6.81 -4.39 17.05
CA ILE A 114 -7.18 -5.26 18.17
C ILE A 114 -8.64 -5.01 18.55
N ASP A 115 -8.98 -3.82 19.04
CA ASP A 115 -10.33 -3.55 19.55
C ASP A 115 -11.37 -3.62 18.42
N GLY A 116 -11.02 -3.11 17.24
CA GLY A 116 -11.84 -3.27 16.04
C GLY A 116 -12.10 -4.74 15.69
N THR A 117 -11.08 -5.60 15.78
CA THR A 117 -11.25 -7.05 15.58
C THR A 117 -12.16 -7.65 16.65
N CYS A 118 -12.02 -7.25 17.92
CA CYS A 118 -12.91 -7.68 19.01
C CYS A 118 -14.38 -7.31 18.72
N HIS A 119 -14.66 -6.08 18.25
CA HIS A 119 -16.00 -5.68 17.85
C HIS A 119 -16.56 -6.54 16.71
N ILE A 120 -15.74 -6.87 15.70
CA ILE A 120 -16.15 -7.78 14.61
C ILE A 120 -16.53 -9.15 15.17
N LEU A 121 -15.68 -9.73 16.03
CA LEU A 121 -15.92 -11.05 16.63
C LEU A 121 -17.19 -11.08 17.47
N GLU A 122 -17.38 -10.07 18.33
CA GLU A 122 -18.58 -9.93 19.15
C GLU A 122 -19.85 -9.80 18.30
N ALA A 123 -19.81 -8.99 17.24
CA ALA A 123 -20.93 -8.82 16.34
C ALA A 123 -21.25 -10.11 15.55
N CYS A 124 -20.23 -10.85 15.11
CA CYS A 124 -20.43 -12.15 14.47
C CYS A 124 -21.20 -13.11 15.38
N ILE A 125 -20.77 -13.25 16.63
CA ILE A 125 -21.43 -14.12 17.62
C ILE A 125 -22.84 -13.61 17.93
N LYS A 126 -23.00 -12.29 18.14
CA LYS A 126 -24.28 -11.65 18.46
C LYS A 126 -25.35 -11.89 17.39
N PHE A 127 -24.97 -11.78 16.11
CA PHE A 127 -25.89 -11.90 14.97
C PHE A 127 -25.94 -13.29 14.35
N GLY A 128 -25.23 -14.28 14.91
CA GLY A 128 -25.25 -15.64 14.36
C GLY A 128 -24.53 -15.78 13.03
N ILE A 129 -23.54 -14.92 12.75
CA ILE A 129 -22.73 -15.00 11.52
C ILE A 129 -21.85 -16.25 11.62
N LYS A 130 -21.89 -17.10 10.59
CA LYS A 130 -21.26 -18.42 10.63
C LYS A 130 -19.76 -18.39 10.32
N ARG A 131 -19.30 -17.43 9.51
CA ARG A 131 -17.96 -17.45 8.93
C ARG A 131 -17.26 -16.10 9.00
N LEU A 132 -16.00 -16.13 9.43
CA LEU A 132 -15.09 -14.97 9.40
C LEU A 132 -13.75 -15.36 8.77
N VAL A 133 -13.38 -14.69 7.68
CA VAL A 133 -12.03 -14.75 7.10
C VAL A 133 -11.28 -13.49 7.51
N TYR A 134 -10.20 -13.65 8.26
CA TYR A 134 -9.34 -12.55 8.68
C TYR A 134 -8.12 -12.42 7.77
N VAL A 135 -7.79 -11.21 7.34
CA VAL A 135 -6.53 -10.95 6.63
C VAL A 135 -5.48 -10.50 7.62
N SER A 136 -4.58 -11.41 7.95
CA SER A 136 -3.40 -11.20 8.77
C SER A 136 -2.21 -10.79 7.90
N THR A 137 -1.00 -11.22 8.26
CA THR A 137 0.26 -10.84 7.60
C THR A 137 1.34 -11.85 7.97
N TYR A 138 2.36 -12.02 7.13
CA TYR A 138 3.55 -12.77 7.53
C TYR A 138 4.31 -12.13 8.70
N ASN A 139 4.10 -10.83 8.97
CA ASN A 139 4.76 -10.14 10.09
C ASN A 139 4.43 -10.79 11.44
N VAL A 140 3.36 -11.58 11.57
CA VAL A 140 3.02 -12.24 12.85
C VAL A 140 4.04 -13.28 13.32
N VAL A 141 4.91 -13.76 12.42
CA VAL A 141 6.03 -14.67 12.75
C VAL A 141 7.40 -14.07 12.43
N PHE A 142 7.45 -12.89 11.80
CA PHE A 142 8.69 -12.27 11.32
C PHE A 142 9.01 -11.00 12.10
N GLY A 143 10.21 -10.95 12.68
CA GLY A 143 10.72 -9.79 13.43
C GLY A 143 12.15 -9.39 13.07
N GLY A 144 12.60 -9.71 11.85
CA GLY A 144 13.93 -9.32 11.36
C GLY A 144 14.99 -10.43 11.35
N ASN A 145 14.63 -11.65 11.74
CA ASN A 145 15.46 -12.85 11.56
C ASN A 145 15.16 -13.53 10.24
N GLU A 146 16.16 -14.15 9.61
CA GLU A 146 16.00 -14.84 8.35
C GLU A 146 15.00 -16.01 8.46
N ILE A 147 14.08 -16.11 7.49
CA ILE A 147 13.13 -17.20 7.36
C ILE A 147 13.15 -17.71 5.91
N VAL A 148 13.65 -18.93 5.71
CA VAL A 148 13.70 -19.57 4.40
C VAL A 148 12.62 -20.63 4.34
N ASN A 149 11.62 -20.41 3.46
CA ASN A 149 10.52 -21.35 3.24
C ASN A 149 9.74 -21.72 4.51
N GLY A 150 9.47 -20.73 5.36
CA GLY A 150 8.74 -20.92 6.62
C GLY A 150 7.29 -21.41 6.41
N ASN A 151 6.70 -22.05 7.40
CA ASN A 151 5.32 -22.55 7.32
C ASN A 151 4.53 -22.23 8.61
N GLU A 152 3.29 -22.70 8.69
CA GLU A 152 2.37 -22.43 9.79
C GLU A 152 2.79 -23.02 11.15
N ALA A 153 3.81 -23.90 11.19
CA ALA A 153 4.37 -24.41 12.44
C ALA A 153 5.31 -23.40 13.14
N LEU A 154 5.70 -22.32 12.45
CA LEU A 154 6.47 -21.25 13.05
C LEU A 154 5.68 -20.61 14.21
N PRO A 155 6.31 -20.40 15.38
CA PRO A 155 5.66 -19.73 16.49
C PRO A 155 5.38 -18.27 16.13
N TYR A 156 4.37 -17.69 16.77
CA TYR A 156 4.21 -16.24 16.75
C TYR A 156 5.49 -15.57 17.24
N PHE A 157 5.87 -14.49 16.57
CA PHE A 157 6.98 -13.69 17.04
C PHE A 157 6.61 -13.06 18.40
N PRO A 158 7.53 -13.01 19.38
CA PRO A 158 7.23 -12.44 20.69
C PRO A 158 6.66 -11.01 20.58
N VAL A 159 5.53 -10.75 21.25
CA VAL A 159 4.79 -9.48 21.16
C VAL A 159 5.70 -8.28 21.47
N ASP A 160 6.52 -8.40 22.53
CA ASP A 160 7.45 -7.34 22.98
C ASP A 160 8.71 -7.22 22.10
N GLY A 161 8.95 -8.22 21.24
CA GLY A 161 10.09 -8.22 20.33
C GLY A 161 9.80 -7.54 18.98
N HIS A 162 8.53 -7.30 18.64
CA HIS A 162 8.19 -6.72 17.35
C HIS A 162 8.79 -5.32 17.17
N VAL A 163 9.40 -5.11 16.00
CA VAL A 163 10.02 -3.83 15.62
C VAL A 163 8.97 -2.77 15.29
N ASP A 164 7.75 -3.20 14.91
CA ASP A 164 6.59 -2.34 14.68
C ASP A 164 5.34 -2.85 15.38
N THR A 165 4.55 -1.91 15.91
CA THR A 165 3.27 -2.18 16.60
C THR A 165 2.21 -2.78 15.67
N TYR A 166 2.35 -2.58 14.36
CA TYR A 166 1.46 -3.22 13.41
C TYR A 166 1.61 -4.74 13.48
N GLY A 167 2.83 -5.27 13.38
CA GLY A 167 3.12 -6.70 13.52
C GLY A 167 2.54 -7.29 14.81
N SER A 168 2.83 -6.69 15.97
CA SER A 168 2.35 -7.20 17.26
C SER A 168 0.82 -7.14 17.39
N SER A 169 0.20 -6.04 16.95
CA SER A 169 -1.27 -5.93 16.97
C SER A 169 -1.97 -6.97 16.08
N LYS A 170 -1.39 -7.30 14.92
CA LYS A 170 -1.90 -8.36 14.03
C LYS A 170 -1.67 -9.75 14.63
N SER A 171 -0.56 -9.98 15.34
CA SER A 171 -0.33 -11.24 16.08
C SER A 171 -1.39 -11.47 17.15
N ILE A 172 -1.74 -10.43 17.92
CA ILE A 172 -2.78 -10.50 18.97
C ILE A 172 -4.15 -10.75 18.33
N ALA A 173 -4.50 -9.96 17.32
CA ALA A 173 -5.80 -10.06 16.65
C ALA A 173 -6.00 -11.41 15.94
N GLU A 174 -4.97 -11.94 15.27
CA GLU A 174 -5.05 -13.28 14.65
C GLU A 174 -5.30 -14.36 15.71
N GLN A 175 -4.60 -14.33 16.84
CA GLN A 175 -4.83 -15.29 17.92
C GLN A 175 -6.25 -15.20 18.48
N LEU A 176 -6.81 -14.00 18.65
CA LEU A 176 -8.19 -13.80 19.08
C LEU A 176 -9.18 -14.39 18.07
N VAL A 177 -8.95 -14.16 16.78
CA VAL A 177 -9.77 -14.71 15.69
C VAL A 177 -9.74 -16.23 15.72
N LEU A 178 -8.56 -16.86 15.72
CA LEU A 178 -8.44 -18.32 15.66
C LEU A 178 -9.01 -18.99 16.92
N LYS A 179 -8.78 -18.41 18.11
CA LYS A 179 -9.38 -18.88 19.38
C LYS A 179 -10.90 -18.74 19.44
N SER A 180 -11.50 -17.94 18.56
CA SER A 180 -12.95 -17.77 18.48
C SER A 180 -13.63 -18.79 17.58
N SER A 181 -12.86 -19.58 16.82
CA SER A 181 -13.42 -20.62 15.96
C SER A 181 -14.03 -21.76 16.77
N GLY A 182 -15.14 -22.31 16.27
CA GLY A 182 -15.89 -23.39 16.90
C GLY A 182 -16.83 -22.95 18.04
N ARG A 183 -16.96 -21.64 18.30
CA ARG A 183 -17.91 -21.15 19.32
C ARG A 183 -19.35 -21.43 18.91
N PRO A 184 -20.21 -21.94 19.82
CA PRO A 184 -21.61 -22.19 19.51
C PRO A 184 -22.35 -20.86 19.25
N LEU A 185 -23.23 -20.87 18.26
CA LEU A 185 -24.15 -19.78 17.98
C LEU A 185 -25.48 -20.01 18.69
N ARG A 186 -26.35 -18.98 18.70
CA ARG A 186 -27.69 -19.06 19.34
C ARG A 186 -28.57 -20.14 18.71
N GLU A 187 -28.43 -20.38 17.41
CA GLU A 187 -29.13 -21.44 16.72
C GLU A 187 -28.51 -22.80 17.05
N LYS A 188 -29.33 -23.75 17.53
CA LYS A 188 -28.88 -25.05 18.00
C LYS A 188 -28.16 -25.81 16.88
N GLY A 189 -26.94 -26.26 17.16
CA GLY A 189 -26.12 -27.03 16.22
C GLY A 189 -25.31 -26.18 15.22
N LYS A 190 -25.42 -24.85 15.26
CA LYS A 190 -24.60 -23.94 14.45
C LYS A 190 -23.41 -23.41 15.24
N HIS A 191 -22.28 -23.26 14.57
CA HIS A 191 -21.03 -22.78 15.16
C HIS A 191 -20.47 -21.62 14.33
N PHE A 192 -19.67 -20.79 14.99
CA PHE A 192 -18.91 -19.72 14.38
C PHE A 192 -17.53 -20.24 14.01
N TYR A 193 -17.22 -20.26 12.72
CA TYR A 193 -15.93 -20.72 12.19
C TYR A 193 -15.10 -19.55 11.68
N THR A 194 -13.82 -19.56 12.03
CA THR A 194 -12.89 -18.51 11.62
C THR A 194 -11.62 -19.09 11.03
N CYS A 195 -10.99 -18.37 10.12
CA CYS A 195 -9.64 -18.66 9.64
C CYS A 195 -8.86 -17.37 9.37
N SER A 196 -7.55 -17.48 9.24
CA SER A 196 -6.66 -16.35 8.93
C SER A 196 -5.82 -16.60 7.68
N ILE A 197 -5.69 -15.58 6.84
CA ILE A 197 -4.79 -15.57 5.68
C ILE A 197 -3.62 -14.65 5.97
N ARG A 198 -2.39 -15.18 5.86
CA ARG A 198 -1.11 -14.48 6.02
C ARG A 198 -0.52 -14.22 4.63
N PRO A 199 -0.91 -13.14 3.93
CA PRO A 199 -0.38 -12.83 2.62
C PRO A 199 1.07 -12.37 2.67
N ALA A 200 1.80 -12.66 1.59
CA ALA A 200 3.04 -12.01 1.22
C ALA A 200 2.85 -10.51 0.87
N ALA A 201 3.90 -9.82 0.39
CA ALA A 201 3.78 -8.43 -0.05
C ALA A 201 2.81 -8.31 -1.24
N ILE A 202 1.76 -7.52 -1.09
CA ILE A 202 0.64 -7.46 -2.04
C ILE A 202 0.92 -6.41 -3.11
N TYR A 203 0.73 -6.75 -4.37
CA TYR A 203 0.89 -5.82 -5.49
C TYR A 203 -0.21 -6.00 -6.55
N GLY A 204 -0.39 -4.96 -7.37
CA GLY A 204 -1.30 -4.98 -8.51
C GLY A 204 -1.74 -3.58 -8.94
N PRO A 205 -2.56 -3.49 -10.01
CA PRO A 205 -3.22 -2.25 -10.42
C PRO A 205 -4.02 -1.63 -9.28
N GLY A 206 -3.75 -0.37 -8.94
CA GLY A 206 -4.48 0.33 -7.89
C GLY A 206 -3.91 0.17 -6.47
N GLU A 207 -2.75 -0.45 -6.29
CA GLU A 207 -2.07 -0.48 -4.99
C GLU A 207 -1.79 0.95 -4.49
N GLU A 208 -2.20 1.26 -3.25
CA GLU A 208 -2.30 2.63 -2.73
C GLU A 208 -1.19 3.00 -1.72
N ARG A 209 -0.34 2.07 -1.28
CA ARG A 209 0.60 2.30 -0.17
C ARG A 209 2.06 2.22 -0.60
N HIS A 210 2.52 1.05 -1.01
CA HIS A 210 3.96 0.80 -1.19
C HIS A 210 4.47 1.32 -2.54
N LEU A 211 3.82 0.92 -3.64
CA LEU A 211 4.22 1.30 -4.99
C LEU A 211 4.12 2.81 -5.23
N PRO A 212 3.05 3.54 -4.80
CA PRO A 212 3.01 4.98 -4.92
C PRO A 212 4.16 5.68 -4.22
N ARG A 213 4.55 5.21 -3.03
CA ARG A 213 5.63 5.82 -2.26
C ARG A 213 7.00 5.57 -2.91
N ILE A 214 7.23 4.36 -3.42
CA ILE A 214 8.44 4.01 -4.17
C ILE A 214 8.54 4.83 -5.47
N VAL A 215 7.45 4.89 -6.25
CA VAL A 215 7.40 5.65 -7.51
C VAL A 215 7.58 7.14 -7.24
N HIS A 216 6.98 7.68 -6.18
CA HIS A 216 7.15 9.08 -5.79
C HIS A 216 8.59 9.40 -5.37
N TYR A 217 9.26 8.53 -4.61
CA TYR A 217 10.68 8.72 -4.33
C TYR A 217 11.56 8.60 -5.58
N ALA A 218 11.21 7.73 -6.52
CA ALA A 218 11.92 7.66 -7.80
C ALA A 218 11.74 8.95 -8.61
N GLU A 219 10.52 9.49 -8.67
CA GLU A 219 10.20 10.76 -9.32
C GLU A 219 10.98 11.94 -8.70
N LEU A 220 11.05 12.00 -7.36
CA LEU A 220 11.81 13.03 -6.66
C LEU A 220 13.33 12.87 -6.74
N GLY A 221 13.85 11.76 -7.30
CA GLY A 221 15.28 11.43 -7.29
C GLY A 221 15.79 11.00 -5.91
N LEU A 222 14.90 10.61 -5.01
CA LEU A 222 15.19 10.19 -3.63
C LEU A 222 15.32 8.68 -3.47
N LEU A 223 15.12 7.88 -4.52
CA LEU A 223 15.37 6.44 -4.46
C LEU A 223 16.89 6.14 -4.52
N LEU A 224 17.59 6.49 -3.44
CA LEU A 224 19.06 6.61 -3.39
C LEU A 224 19.81 5.30 -3.16
N PHE A 225 19.20 4.33 -2.47
CA PHE A 225 19.89 3.12 -2.01
C PHE A 225 19.07 1.86 -2.23
N LYS A 226 19.76 0.77 -2.63
CA LYS A 226 19.28 -0.59 -2.34
C LYS A 226 19.58 -0.94 -0.89
N ILE A 227 18.79 -1.82 -0.31
CA ILE A 227 18.93 -2.20 1.10
C ILE A 227 19.12 -3.71 1.18
N GLY A 228 20.14 -4.12 1.93
CA GLY A 228 20.51 -5.52 2.07
C GLY A 228 21.30 -6.04 0.87
N GLU A 229 21.61 -7.32 0.92
CA GLU A 229 22.40 -8.01 -0.10
C GLU A 229 21.54 -8.37 -1.32
N THR A 230 22.20 -8.58 -2.47
CA THR A 230 21.51 -8.98 -3.71
C THR A 230 20.84 -10.36 -3.61
N GLY A 231 21.31 -11.21 -2.69
CA GLY A 231 20.77 -12.54 -2.43
C GLY A 231 19.49 -12.56 -1.58
N VAL A 232 19.11 -11.43 -0.96
CA VAL A 232 17.91 -11.34 -0.13
C VAL A 232 16.67 -11.66 -0.96
N LYS A 233 15.83 -12.57 -0.46
CA LYS A 233 14.58 -12.97 -1.12
C LYS A 233 13.36 -12.68 -0.26
N THR A 234 12.35 -12.11 -0.89
CA THR A 234 11.02 -11.84 -0.32
C THR A 234 9.94 -12.40 -1.22
N ASP A 235 8.80 -12.76 -0.64
CA ASP A 235 7.64 -13.21 -1.39
C ASP A 235 6.68 -12.05 -1.73
N TRP A 236 6.00 -12.20 -2.86
CA TRP A 236 4.97 -11.30 -3.35
C TRP A 236 3.70 -12.08 -3.68
N ILE A 237 2.55 -11.41 -3.62
CA ILE A 237 1.28 -11.96 -4.06
C ILE A 237 0.51 -10.95 -4.92
N TYR A 238 0.10 -11.38 -6.10
CA TYR A 238 -0.77 -10.57 -6.94
C TYR A 238 -2.17 -10.47 -6.33
N VAL A 239 -2.78 -9.28 -6.39
CA VAL A 239 -4.08 -9.03 -5.75
C VAL A 239 -5.14 -10.06 -6.11
N ASP A 240 -5.28 -10.48 -7.37
CA ASP A 240 -6.29 -11.48 -7.77
C ASP A 240 -6.00 -12.87 -7.19
N ASN A 241 -4.71 -13.23 -7.02
CA ASN A 241 -4.34 -14.48 -6.35
C ASN A 241 -4.69 -14.40 -4.86
N LEU A 242 -4.50 -13.25 -4.22
CA LEU A 242 -4.95 -13.04 -2.84
C LEU A 242 -6.47 -13.14 -2.73
N ILE A 243 -7.22 -12.50 -3.64
CA ILE A 243 -8.69 -12.61 -3.66
C ILE A 243 -9.11 -14.07 -3.76
N ARG A 244 -8.49 -14.85 -4.67
CA ARG A 244 -8.74 -16.29 -4.76
C ARG A 244 -8.47 -17.02 -3.44
N ALA A 245 -7.37 -16.73 -2.76
CA ALA A 245 -7.08 -17.32 -1.45
C ALA A 245 -8.18 -17.02 -0.42
N LEU A 246 -8.68 -15.77 -0.36
CA LEU A 246 -9.75 -15.38 0.55
C LEU A 246 -11.05 -16.13 0.27
N LEU A 247 -11.43 -16.27 -1.00
CA LEU A 247 -12.61 -17.03 -1.39
C LEU A 247 -12.50 -18.51 -1.01
N LEU A 248 -11.36 -19.14 -1.32
CA LEU A 248 -11.10 -20.54 -0.96
C LEU A 248 -11.10 -20.75 0.55
N ALA A 249 -10.57 -19.79 1.32
CA ALA A 249 -10.61 -19.83 2.77
C ALA A 249 -12.05 -19.78 3.31
N SER A 250 -12.89 -18.89 2.75
CA SER A 250 -14.31 -18.80 3.09
C SER A 250 -15.08 -20.08 2.75
N MET A 251 -14.73 -20.75 1.65
CA MET A 251 -15.27 -22.07 1.28
C MET A 251 -14.78 -23.18 2.21
N GLY A 252 -13.52 -23.10 2.66
CA GLY A 252 -12.95 -24.04 3.63
C GLY A 252 -13.60 -23.98 5.02
N LEU A 253 -14.40 -22.94 5.29
CA LEU A 253 -15.20 -22.77 6.51
C LEU A 253 -16.64 -23.29 6.39
N LEU A 254 -17.06 -23.83 5.24
CA LEU A 254 -18.39 -24.40 5.08
C LEU A 254 -18.50 -25.73 5.85
N ASP A 255 -19.58 -25.88 6.60
CA ASP A 255 -19.91 -27.03 7.46
C ASP A 255 -21.07 -27.88 6.89
N ASP A 256 -21.59 -27.52 5.72
CA ASP A 256 -22.78 -28.08 5.10
C ASP A 256 -22.53 -28.62 3.68
N ILE A 257 -21.26 -28.91 3.34
CA ILE A 257 -20.90 -29.50 2.05
C ILE A 257 -21.36 -30.97 2.02
N PRO A 258 -22.23 -31.38 1.07
CA PRO A 258 -22.69 -32.77 0.97
C PRO A 258 -21.52 -33.75 0.84
N GLY A 259 -21.51 -34.81 1.65
CA GLY A 259 -20.46 -35.83 1.66
C GLY A 259 -19.18 -35.45 2.41
N ARG A 260 -19.13 -34.25 3.02
CA ARG A 260 -18.03 -33.84 3.91
C ARG A 260 -18.52 -33.82 5.35
N GLU A 261 -18.36 -34.95 6.05
CA GLU A 261 -18.64 -35.03 7.48
C GLU A 261 -17.47 -34.45 8.29
N GLY A 262 -17.77 -33.74 9.38
CA GLY A 262 -16.77 -33.24 10.33
C GLY A 262 -16.60 -31.72 10.35
N HIS A 263 -15.57 -31.28 11.08
CA HIS A 263 -15.26 -29.86 11.30
C HIS A 263 -14.70 -29.23 10.01
N PRO A 264 -15.08 -27.99 9.66
CA PRO A 264 -14.55 -27.34 8.45
C PRO A 264 -13.02 -27.28 8.48
N ILE A 265 -12.38 -27.59 7.35
CA ILE A 265 -10.92 -27.73 7.27
C ILE A 265 -10.20 -26.43 7.60
N ALA A 266 -10.79 -25.28 7.27
CA ALA A 266 -10.18 -23.99 7.55
C ALA A 266 -10.42 -23.49 8.97
N ALA A 267 -11.33 -24.09 9.73
CA ALA A 267 -11.75 -23.57 11.01
C ALA A 267 -10.61 -23.66 12.04
N GLY A 268 -10.28 -22.52 12.65
CA GLY A 268 -9.17 -22.37 13.58
C GLY A 268 -7.78 -22.37 12.92
N GLN A 269 -7.70 -22.35 11.59
CA GLN A 269 -6.44 -22.43 10.85
C GLN A 269 -5.96 -21.07 10.35
N SER A 270 -4.64 -20.92 10.26
CA SER A 270 -3.97 -19.88 9.47
C SER A 270 -3.31 -20.47 8.23
N TYR A 271 -3.09 -19.65 7.21
CA TYR A 271 -2.50 -20.05 5.92
C TYR A 271 -1.58 -18.97 5.36
N PHE A 272 -0.33 -19.32 5.04
CA PHE A 272 0.52 -18.47 4.20
C PHE A 272 0.12 -18.56 2.73
N VAL A 273 0.06 -17.40 2.07
CA VAL A 273 -0.24 -17.34 0.63
C VAL A 273 0.71 -16.39 -0.09
N SER A 274 1.26 -16.87 -1.21
CA SER A 274 2.15 -16.12 -2.09
C SER A 274 1.97 -16.57 -3.55
N ASP A 275 2.63 -15.89 -4.48
CA ASP A 275 2.75 -16.34 -5.88
C ASP A 275 3.77 -17.48 -6.05
N GLY A 276 4.46 -17.89 -4.97
CA GLY A 276 5.42 -19.01 -4.96
C GLY A 276 6.72 -18.74 -5.73
N SER A 277 7.12 -17.47 -5.87
CA SER A 277 8.28 -17.04 -6.65
C SER A 277 9.13 -16.02 -5.87
N PRO A 278 9.79 -16.43 -4.76
CA PRO A 278 10.55 -15.53 -3.91
C PRO A 278 11.72 -14.93 -4.68
N MET A 279 11.87 -13.61 -4.62
CA MET A 279 12.92 -12.88 -5.33
C MET A 279 13.31 -11.61 -4.58
N ASN A 280 14.41 -10.98 -5.01
CA ASN A 280 14.85 -9.73 -4.41
C ASN A 280 13.85 -8.59 -4.71
N THR A 281 13.50 -7.80 -3.69
CA THR A 281 12.56 -6.67 -3.80
C THR A 281 12.95 -5.68 -4.91
N PHE A 282 14.24 -5.36 -5.06
CA PHE A 282 14.70 -4.42 -6.08
C PHE A 282 14.64 -5.02 -7.49
N GLU A 283 14.85 -6.32 -7.62
CA GLU A 283 14.63 -7.03 -8.89
C GLU A 283 13.15 -7.15 -9.23
N PHE A 284 12.28 -7.29 -8.22
CA PHE A 284 10.83 -7.35 -8.41
C PHE A 284 10.29 -6.02 -8.94
N ILE A 285 10.66 -4.89 -8.34
CA ILE A 285 10.17 -3.55 -8.76
C ILE A 285 10.89 -3.00 -10.00
N ARG A 286 12.03 -3.58 -10.40
CA ARG A 286 12.85 -3.12 -11.54
C ARG A 286 12.06 -2.89 -12.83
N PRO A 287 11.19 -3.82 -13.29
CA PRO A 287 10.45 -3.64 -14.52
C PRO A 287 9.48 -2.45 -14.44
N LEU A 288 8.85 -2.23 -13.28
CA LEU A 288 7.97 -1.10 -13.05
C LEU A 288 8.72 0.23 -13.18
N LEU A 289 9.81 0.41 -12.43
CA LEU A 289 10.58 1.66 -12.46
C LEU A 289 11.11 1.98 -13.86
N ARG A 290 11.69 0.98 -14.55
CA ARG A 290 12.17 1.15 -15.93
C ARG A 290 11.06 1.52 -16.90
N SER A 291 9.88 0.90 -16.78
CA SER A 291 8.72 1.21 -17.64
C SER A 291 8.18 2.64 -17.45
N LEU A 292 8.51 3.26 -16.31
CA LEU A 292 8.20 4.64 -15.97
C LEU A 292 9.40 5.56 -16.17
N GLU A 293 10.46 5.12 -16.86
CA GLU A 293 11.68 5.90 -17.13
C GLU A 293 12.41 6.37 -15.86
N TYR A 294 12.31 5.61 -14.77
CA TYR A 294 13.05 5.88 -13.54
C TYR A 294 14.20 4.89 -13.36
N ASP A 295 15.31 5.39 -12.84
CA ASP A 295 16.48 4.59 -12.51
C ASP A 295 16.29 3.83 -11.19
N ILE A 296 16.98 2.69 -11.08
CA ILE A 296 17.14 1.97 -9.82
C ILE A 296 18.40 2.50 -9.13
N PRO A 297 18.42 2.62 -7.79
CA PRO A 297 19.61 2.95 -7.05
C PRO A 297 20.84 2.15 -7.49
N LYS A 298 21.97 2.84 -7.67
CA LYS A 298 23.27 2.21 -7.94
C LYS A 298 24.02 1.89 -6.65
N ALA A 299 23.83 2.71 -5.62
CA ALA A 299 24.40 2.51 -4.30
C ALA A 299 23.54 1.52 -3.49
N SER A 300 24.17 0.88 -2.50
CA SER A 300 23.51 -0.03 -1.56
C SER A 300 23.91 0.33 -0.13
N LEU A 301 22.99 0.10 0.81
CA LEU A 301 23.24 0.16 2.25
C LEU A 301 23.15 -1.26 2.81
N THR A 302 24.06 -1.58 3.73
CA THR A 302 23.90 -2.78 4.55
C THR A 302 22.68 -2.63 5.45
N VAL A 303 22.12 -3.76 5.91
CA VAL A 303 20.97 -3.75 6.85
C VAL A 303 21.29 -2.90 8.08
N HIS A 304 22.49 -3.02 8.64
CA HIS A 304 22.92 -2.23 9.80
C HIS A 304 22.89 -0.72 9.53
N GLN A 305 23.46 -0.27 8.40
CA GLN A 305 23.47 1.15 8.02
C GLN A 305 22.05 1.67 7.80
N ALA A 306 21.21 0.90 7.12
CA ALA A 306 19.81 1.25 6.88
C ALA A 306 19.00 1.30 8.19
N LEU A 307 19.27 0.42 9.15
CA LEU A 307 18.64 0.46 10.49
C LEU A 307 19.04 1.71 11.27
N LEU A 308 20.31 2.13 11.22
CA LEU A 308 20.74 3.38 11.85
C LEU A 308 19.97 4.57 11.26
N LEU A 309 19.88 4.65 9.93
CA LEU A 309 19.10 5.68 9.24
C LEU A 309 17.61 5.62 9.63
N GLY A 310 17.03 4.41 9.66
CA GLY A 310 15.64 4.19 10.06
C GLY A 310 15.36 4.65 11.49
N ARG A 311 16.29 4.44 12.44
CA ARG A 311 16.16 4.92 13.83
C ARG A 311 16.21 6.44 13.92
N ILE A 312 17.02 7.10 13.10
CA ILE A 312 17.05 8.57 13.02
C ILE A 312 15.69 9.10 12.55
N PHE A 313 15.13 8.53 11.47
CA PHE A 313 13.80 8.91 10.99
C PHE A 313 12.71 8.59 12.01
N GLN A 314 12.78 7.44 12.68
CA GLN A 314 11.85 7.10 13.75
C GLN A 314 11.90 8.14 14.87
N ALA A 315 13.08 8.48 15.39
CA ALA A 315 13.23 9.50 16.44
C ALA A 315 12.69 10.86 15.99
N LEU A 316 13.04 11.31 14.78
CA LEU A 316 12.55 12.57 14.21
C LEU A 316 11.02 12.60 14.13
N TYR A 317 10.40 11.54 13.61
CA TYR A 317 8.95 11.49 13.45
C TYR A 317 8.20 11.25 14.76
N THR A 318 8.83 10.63 15.75
CA THR A 318 8.31 10.58 17.12
C THR A 318 8.28 11.97 17.75
N LEU A 319 9.31 12.81 17.54
CA LEU A 319 9.27 14.21 17.99
C LEU A 319 8.16 15.01 17.28
N LEU A 320 7.89 14.69 16.01
CA LEU A 320 6.82 15.28 15.21
C LEU A 320 5.46 14.60 15.38
N TYR A 321 5.28 13.76 16.41
CA TYR A 321 4.05 12.96 16.60
C TYR A 321 2.74 13.77 16.48
N PRO A 322 2.59 14.95 17.11
CA PRO A 322 1.37 15.76 17.00
C PRO A 322 1.06 16.24 15.57
N LEU A 323 2.07 16.23 14.69
CA LEU A 323 2.01 16.71 13.32
C LEU A 323 1.88 15.58 12.30
N LEU A 324 1.88 14.30 12.71
CA LEU A 324 1.86 13.15 11.78
C LEU A 324 0.67 13.16 10.81
N ASN A 325 -0.48 13.64 11.27
CA ASN A 325 -1.70 13.73 10.45
C ASN A 325 -1.75 14.97 9.55
N LYS A 326 -0.72 15.84 9.56
CA LYS A 326 -0.67 17.01 8.68
C LYS A 326 -0.29 16.58 7.26
N TRP A 327 -1.00 17.12 6.27
CA TRP A 327 -0.82 16.78 4.86
C TRP A 327 0.52 17.24 4.30
N TRP A 328 1.09 18.34 4.84
CA TRP A 328 2.37 18.89 4.40
C TRP A 328 3.59 18.16 4.96
N LEU A 329 3.43 17.35 6.02
CA LEU A 329 4.52 16.58 6.59
C LEU A 329 4.76 15.34 5.70
N PRO A 330 5.95 15.18 5.09
CA PRO A 330 6.23 14.07 4.18
C PRO A 330 6.19 12.72 4.90
N GLN A 331 6.26 11.62 4.14
CA GLN A 331 6.45 10.29 4.70
C GLN A 331 7.91 10.11 5.15
N PRO A 332 8.18 9.40 6.26
CA PRO A 332 9.54 9.06 6.64
C PRO A 332 10.19 8.27 5.52
N PHE A 333 11.45 8.57 5.22
CA PHE A 333 12.16 7.95 4.12
C PHE A 333 12.21 6.42 4.26
N ILE A 334 12.53 5.98 5.47
CA ILE A 334 12.50 4.59 5.86
C ILE A 334 12.35 4.46 7.38
N LEU A 335 11.64 3.42 7.83
CA LEU A 335 11.56 3.04 9.23
C LEU A 335 12.20 1.66 9.49
N PRO A 336 12.65 1.32 10.72
CA PRO A 336 13.38 0.07 10.98
C PRO A 336 12.64 -1.20 10.55
N ALA A 337 11.33 -1.27 10.75
CA ALA A 337 10.54 -2.42 10.29
C ALA A 337 10.48 -2.52 8.75
N GLU A 338 10.53 -1.40 8.03
CA GLU A 338 10.62 -1.42 6.57
C GLU A 338 12.00 -1.89 6.11
N VAL A 339 13.07 -1.57 6.85
CA VAL A 339 14.43 -2.11 6.59
C VAL A 339 14.43 -3.63 6.65
N TYR A 340 13.85 -4.23 7.69
CA TYR A 340 13.78 -5.68 7.81
C TYR A 340 12.96 -6.32 6.69
N LYS A 341 11.82 -5.72 6.33
CA LYS A 341 10.94 -6.21 5.24
C LYS A 341 11.58 -6.17 3.85
N VAL A 342 12.68 -5.44 3.65
CA VAL A 342 13.38 -5.40 2.34
C VAL A 342 14.78 -5.98 2.38
N GLY A 343 15.44 -5.93 3.53
CA GLY A 343 16.86 -6.25 3.69
C GLY A 343 17.17 -7.60 4.30
N VAL A 344 16.17 -8.35 4.80
CA VAL A 344 16.33 -9.68 5.38
C VAL A 344 15.50 -10.69 4.61
N THR A 345 16.08 -11.86 4.30
CA THR A 345 15.38 -12.94 3.60
C THR A 345 14.21 -13.46 4.44
N HIS A 346 13.01 -13.41 3.87
CA HIS A 346 11.82 -14.02 4.47
C HIS A 346 10.85 -14.42 3.37
N TYR A 347 10.53 -15.70 3.29
CA TYR A 347 9.51 -16.21 2.40
C TYR A 347 8.89 -17.49 2.97
N PHE A 348 7.65 -17.78 2.57
CA PHE A 348 6.81 -18.75 3.25
C PHE A 348 6.16 -19.72 2.28
N SER A 349 6.08 -20.98 2.69
CA SER A 349 5.50 -22.05 1.90
C SER A 349 3.98 -21.93 1.86
N PRO A 350 3.35 -21.80 0.68
CA PRO A 350 1.89 -21.85 0.54
C PRO A 350 1.36 -23.29 0.51
N LEU A 351 2.17 -24.29 0.89
CA LEU A 351 1.82 -25.71 0.74
C LEU A 351 0.56 -26.09 1.51
N LYS A 352 0.38 -25.60 2.74
CA LYS A 352 -0.83 -25.89 3.52
C LYS A 352 -2.08 -25.33 2.84
N ALA A 353 -2.02 -24.08 2.37
CA ALA A 353 -3.12 -23.47 1.59
C ALA A 353 -3.42 -24.26 0.31
N LYS A 354 -2.39 -24.78 -0.37
CA LYS A 354 -2.54 -25.63 -1.54
C LYS A 354 -3.24 -26.95 -1.23
N VAL A 355 -2.82 -27.63 -0.17
CA VAL A 355 -3.33 -28.96 0.22
C VAL A 355 -4.75 -28.87 0.79
N GLU A 356 -4.99 -27.93 1.70
CA GLU A 356 -6.25 -27.87 2.45
C GLU A 356 -7.33 -27.03 1.75
N LEU A 357 -6.93 -25.96 1.04
CA LEU A 357 -7.86 -25.03 0.37
C LEU A 357 -7.84 -25.15 -1.15
N GLY A 358 -6.92 -25.92 -1.74
CA GLY A 358 -6.75 -25.97 -3.20
C GLY A 358 -6.16 -24.68 -3.79
N TYR A 359 -5.46 -23.88 -2.96
CA TYR A 359 -4.85 -22.63 -3.43
C TYR A 359 -3.72 -22.89 -4.43
N VAL A 360 -3.88 -22.35 -5.63
CA VAL A 360 -2.85 -22.29 -6.67
C VAL A 360 -2.92 -20.90 -7.31
N PRO A 361 -1.80 -20.15 -7.39
CA PRO A 361 -1.76 -18.87 -8.08
C PRO A 361 -2.18 -19.02 -9.55
N LEU A 362 -3.17 -18.24 -9.99
CA LEU A 362 -3.62 -18.25 -11.39
C LEU A 362 -2.85 -17.25 -12.24
N VAL A 363 -2.46 -16.14 -11.64
CA VAL A 363 -1.72 -15.07 -12.30
C VAL A 363 -0.24 -15.22 -11.94
N SER A 364 0.59 -15.50 -12.94
CA SER A 364 2.05 -15.52 -12.76
C SER A 364 2.58 -14.11 -12.42
N PRO A 365 3.69 -13.98 -11.68
CA PRO A 365 4.30 -12.69 -11.37
C PRO A 365 4.54 -11.79 -12.57
N ARG A 366 4.97 -12.37 -13.71
CA ARG A 366 5.18 -11.64 -14.97
C ARG A 366 3.89 -10.98 -15.49
N LYS A 367 2.76 -11.71 -15.48
CA LYS A 367 1.46 -11.18 -15.90
C LYS A 367 0.94 -10.12 -14.93
N GLY A 368 1.04 -10.37 -13.63
CA GLY A 368 0.64 -9.40 -12.60
C GLY A 368 1.45 -8.10 -12.69
N MET A 369 2.76 -8.20 -12.91
CA MET A 369 3.64 -7.04 -13.10
C MET A 369 3.31 -6.28 -14.40
N ALA A 370 2.98 -6.98 -15.50
CA ALA A 370 2.57 -6.32 -16.75
C ALA A 370 1.27 -5.51 -16.58
N ALA A 371 0.28 -6.04 -15.87
CA ALA A 371 -0.95 -5.32 -15.54
C ALA A 371 -0.65 -4.10 -14.64
N THR A 372 0.24 -4.27 -13.65
CA THR A 372 0.68 -3.20 -12.76
C THR A 372 1.38 -2.08 -13.54
N ILE A 373 2.30 -2.42 -14.45
CA ILE A 373 2.97 -1.46 -15.34
C ILE A 373 1.95 -0.68 -16.17
N SER A 374 0.99 -1.38 -16.78
CA SER A 374 -0.04 -0.74 -17.63
C SER A 374 -0.85 0.28 -16.84
N TYR A 375 -1.24 -0.06 -15.61
CA TYR A 375 -1.93 0.86 -14.69
C TYR A 375 -1.09 2.09 -14.36
N TRP A 376 0.18 1.90 -14.01
CA TRP A 376 1.07 3.00 -13.64
C TRP A 376 1.45 3.91 -14.82
N GLN A 377 1.61 3.35 -16.02
CA GLN A 377 1.84 4.13 -17.23
C GLN A 377 0.62 5.00 -17.58
N GLU A 378 -0.59 4.46 -17.49
CA GLU A 378 -1.82 5.24 -17.67
C GLU A 378 -1.94 6.35 -16.62
N ARG A 379 -1.64 6.04 -15.36
CA ARG A 379 -1.60 7.05 -14.29
C ARG A 379 -0.58 8.14 -14.60
N LYS A 380 0.65 7.78 -14.98
CA LYS A 380 1.72 8.73 -15.32
C LYS A 380 1.33 9.64 -16.51
N ARG A 381 0.62 9.12 -17.51
CA ARG A 381 0.12 9.92 -18.64
C ARG A 381 -0.82 11.04 -18.20
N ARG A 382 -1.69 10.75 -17.23
CA ARG A 382 -2.72 11.69 -16.71
C ARG A 382 -2.17 12.70 -15.72
N THR A 383 -1.06 12.40 -15.04
CA THR A 383 -0.48 13.28 -14.03
C THR A 383 0.53 14.27 -14.62
N LEU A 384 0.64 15.42 -13.97
CA LEU A 384 1.73 16.38 -14.21
C LEU A 384 3.06 15.75 -13.78
N ASN A 385 4.06 15.70 -14.67
CA ASN A 385 5.40 15.23 -14.31
C ASN A 385 6.11 16.28 -13.43
N GLY A 386 6.70 15.86 -12.31
CA GLY A 386 7.52 16.72 -11.46
C GLY A 386 9.01 16.68 -11.80
N PRO A 387 9.73 17.82 -11.67
CA PRO A 387 11.19 17.82 -11.53
C PRO A 387 11.63 17.15 -10.23
N THR A 388 12.90 16.76 -10.17
CA THR A 388 13.51 16.18 -8.97
C THR A 388 13.54 17.17 -7.81
N ILE A 389 13.69 16.68 -6.58
CA ILE A 389 13.80 17.57 -5.41
C ILE A 389 15.01 18.49 -5.51
N TYR A 390 16.08 18.06 -6.18
CA TYR A 390 17.29 18.86 -6.36
C TYR A 390 17.05 20.08 -7.27
N GLU A 391 16.25 19.91 -8.33
CA GLU A 391 15.84 21.02 -9.20
C GLU A 391 14.93 22.00 -8.46
N TRP A 392 14.00 21.48 -7.64
CA TRP A 392 13.18 22.32 -6.76
C TRP A 392 14.05 23.14 -5.80
N LEU A 393 14.95 22.50 -5.06
CA LEU A 393 15.82 23.17 -4.11
C LEU A 393 16.72 24.18 -4.80
N PHE A 394 17.34 23.82 -5.93
CA PHE A 394 18.20 24.72 -6.70
C PHE A 394 17.47 25.98 -7.15
N CYS A 395 16.32 25.85 -7.80
CA CYS A 395 15.56 26.98 -8.32
C CYS A 395 14.98 27.83 -7.20
N VAL A 396 14.31 27.23 -6.21
CA VAL A 396 13.64 27.98 -5.14
C VAL A 396 14.66 28.67 -4.24
N ILE A 397 15.67 27.95 -3.74
CA ILE A 397 16.70 28.54 -2.87
C ILE A 397 17.51 29.57 -3.66
N GLY A 398 17.87 29.28 -4.92
CA GLY A 398 18.60 30.19 -5.78
C GLY A 398 17.87 31.51 -6.00
N MET A 399 16.59 31.46 -6.40
CA MET A 399 15.79 32.66 -6.64
C MET A 399 15.53 33.47 -5.37
N VAL A 400 15.22 32.80 -4.24
CA VAL A 400 15.04 33.47 -2.95
C VAL A 400 16.35 34.13 -2.48
N SER A 401 17.47 33.45 -2.67
CA SER A 401 18.80 33.98 -2.31
C SER A 401 19.18 35.20 -3.15
N LEU A 402 18.95 35.14 -4.47
CA LEU A 402 19.17 36.28 -5.37
C LEU A 402 18.30 37.47 -4.99
N PHE A 403 17.00 37.25 -4.73
CA PHE A 403 16.09 38.29 -4.27
C PHE A 403 16.55 38.94 -2.96
N ALA A 404 16.87 38.11 -1.95
CA ALA A 404 17.28 38.59 -0.65
C ALA A 404 18.55 39.46 -0.74
N VAL A 405 19.56 39.02 -1.49
CA VAL A 405 20.81 39.78 -1.68
C VAL A 405 20.59 41.06 -2.50
N ALA A 406 19.71 41.01 -3.51
CA ALA A 406 19.45 42.13 -4.41
C ALA A 406 18.68 43.29 -3.74
N PHE A 407 17.73 42.99 -2.86
CA PHE A 407 16.75 43.97 -2.39
C PHE A 407 16.76 44.23 -0.89
N PHE A 408 17.22 43.30 -0.04
CA PHE A 408 17.27 43.58 1.39
C PHE A 408 18.51 44.39 1.79
N PRO A 409 18.38 45.24 2.83
CA PRO A 409 19.51 45.92 3.42
C PRO A 409 20.49 44.91 4.02
N SER A 410 21.73 45.34 4.25
CA SER A 410 22.78 44.52 4.86
C SER A 410 22.38 44.12 6.29
N PHE A 411 21.75 42.96 6.46
CA PHE A 411 21.41 42.39 7.75
C PHE A 411 22.37 41.23 8.07
N GLN A 412 22.83 41.16 9.32
CA GLN A 412 23.95 40.32 9.77
C GLN A 412 23.85 38.82 9.33
N PRO A 413 22.68 38.16 9.41
CA PRO A 413 22.51 36.78 8.94
C PRO A 413 22.69 36.57 7.43
N LEU A 414 22.49 37.60 6.59
CA LEU A 414 22.65 37.52 5.13
C LEU A 414 24.07 37.90 4.67
N SER A 415 24.93 38.38 5.57
CA SER A 415 26.27 38.88 5.23
C SER A 415 27.16 37.87 4.50
N PRO A 416 27.24 36.58 4.90
CA PRO A 416 28.06 35.60 4.18
C PRO A 416 27.55 35.34 2.76
N LEU A 417 26.23 35.20 2.60
CA LEU A 417 25.58 34.99 1.31
C LEU A 417 25.78 36.18 0.37
N ARG A 418 25.66 37.40 0.91
CA ARG A 418 25.90 38.65 0.18
C ARG A 418 27.36 38.81 -0.23
N ALA A 419 28.31 38.47 0.65
CA ALA A 419 29.74 38.51 0.34
C ALA A 419 30.09 37.53 -0.80
N PHE A 420 29.58 36.30 -0.72
CA PHE A 420 29.74 35.29 -1.78
C PHE A 420 29.13 35.77 -3.12
N ALA A 421 27.90 36.28 -3.09
CA ALA A 421 27.24 36.79 -4.28
C ALA A 421 27.97 37.99 -4.88
N LEU A 422 28.50 38.92 -4.07
CA LEU A 422 29.29 40.05 -4.55
C LEU A 422 30.65 39.63 -5.08
N HIS A 423 31.26 38.58 -4.54
CA HIS A 423 32.47 37.99 -5.12
C HIS A 423 32.21 37.48 -6.55
N LEU A 424 31.06 36.82 -6.75
CA LEU A 424 30.67 36.25 -8.04
C LEU A 424 30.20 37.32 -9.06
N PHE A 425 29.28 38.21 -8.65
CA PHE A 425 28.58 39.14 -9.53
C PHE A 425 29.14 40.58 -9.50
N ARG A 426 30.16 40.83 -8.68
CA ARG A 426 30.91 42.09 -8.52
C ARG A 426 30.14 43.28 -7.95
N SER A 427 28.83 43.41 -8.20
CA SER A 427 28.01 44.51 -7.70
C SER A 427 26.57 44.09 -7.40
N VAL A 428 25.91 44.80 -6.46
CA VAL A 428 24.47 44.60 -6.17
C VAL A 428 23.60 44.92 -7.38
N GLN A 429 24.02 45.89 -8.19
CA GLN A 429 23.29 46.31 -9.39
C GLN A 429 23.28 45.18 -10.43
N THR A 430 24.42 44.50 -10.62
CA THR A 430 24.51 43.29 -11.44
C THR A 430 23.58 42.19 -10.92
N ILE A 431 23.56 41.95 -9.60
CA ILE A 431 22.70 40.93 -8.99
C ILE A 431 21.21 41.25 -9.23
N ARG A 432 20.81 42.54 -9.13
CA ARG A 432 19.44 42.98 -9.46
C ARG A 432 19.08 42.71 -10.92
N ILE A 433 19.98 43.03 -11.84
CA ILE A 433 19.77 42.77 -13.27
C ILE A 433 19.63 41.27 -13.52
N VAL A 434 20.52 40.45 -12.94
CA VAL A 434 20.46 38.98 -13.04
C VAL A 434 19.15 38.44 -12.50
N PHE A 435 18.70 38.90 -11.32
CA PHE A 435 17.42 38.49 -10.74
C PHE A 435 16.23 38.86 -11.65
N LEU A 436 16.17 40.11 -12.11
CA LEU A 436 15.08 40.55 -12.99
C LEU A 436 15.07 39.80 -14.33
N ALA A 437 16.25 39.53 -14.89
CA ALA A 437 16.38 38.71 -16.10
C ALA A 437 15.92 37.26 -15.86
N ALA A 438 16.27 36.66 -14.71
CA ALA A 438 15.80 35.33 -14.33
C ALA A 438 14.27 35.28 -14.14
N VAL A 439 13.68 36.29 -13.47
CA VAL A 439 12.22 36.41 -13.35
C VAL A 439 11.56 36.53 -14.72
N ALA A 440 12.09 37.38 -15.61
CA ALA A 440 11.57 37.54 -16.96
C ALA A 440 11.66 36.23 -17.76
N ALA A 441 12.75 35.48 -17.63
CA ALA A 441 12.91 34.17 -18.23
C ALA A 441 11.85 33.17 -17.72
N HIS A 442 11.68 33.05 -16.39
CA HIS A 442 10.66 32.18 -15.79
C HIS A 442 9.24 32.52 -16.26
N VAL A 443 8.88 33.80 -16.33
CA VAL A 443 7.56 34.24 -16.83
C VAL A 443 7.38 33.89 -18.30
N SER A 444 8.42 34.10 -19.12
CA SER A 444 8.39 33.79 -20.55
C SER A 444 8.26 32.27 -20.79
N GLU A 445 9.04 31.48 -20.06
CA GLU A 445 9.01 30.02 -20.10
C GLU A 445 7.65 29.47 -19.62
N ALA A 446 7.09 30.02 -18.53
CA ALA A 446 5.78 29.63 -18.02
C ALA A 446 4.67 29.93 -19.03
N THR A 447 4.71 31.09 -19.66
CA THR A 447 3.75 31.49 -20.70
C THR A 447 3.85 30.56 -21.90
N TYR A 448 5.07 30.25 -22.36
CA TYR A 448 5.28 29.27 -23.42
C TYR A 448 4.78 27.87 -23.02
N ALA A 449 5.08 27.42 -21.79
CA ALA A 449 4.63 26.14 -21.25
C ALA A 449 3.10 26.05 -21.22
N TRP A 450 2.39 27.11 -20.82
CA TRP A 450 0.94 27.17 -20.83
C TRP A 450 0.36 26.96 -22.24
N HIS A 451 0.89 27.64 -23.25
CA HIS A 451 0.44 27.52 -24.63
C HIS A 451 0.77 26.16 -25.25
N LEU A 452 1.93 25.60 -24.93
CA LEU A 452 2.31 24.25 -25.36
C LEU A 452 1.42 23.21 -24.68
N ALA A 453 1.25 23.29 -23.36
CA ALA A 453 0.48 22.33 -22.57
C ALA A 453 -1.00 22.30 -22.97
N LYS A 454 -1.62 23.42 -23.37
CA LYS A 454 -2.99 23.40 -23.93
C LYS A 454 -3.14 22.48 -25.14
N ARG A 455 -2.07 22.23 -25.89
CA ARG A 455 -2.08 21.34 -27.06
C ARG A 455 -1.70 19.91 -26.70
N VAL A 456 -0.72 19.71 -25.83
CA VAL A 456 -0.13 18.38 -25.57
C VAL A 456 -0.58 17.73 -24.25
N ASP A 457 -1.07 18.52 -23.29
CA ASP A 457 -1.51 18.06 -21.97
C ASP A 457 -2.57 19.02 -21.37
N PRO A 458 -3.74 19.17 -22.04
CA PRO A 458 -4.71 20.20 -21.70
C PRO A 458 -5.25 20.07 -20.27
N ALA A 459 -5.35 18.83 -19.76
CA ALA A 459 -5.80 18.55 -18.40
C ALA A 459 -4.88 19.16 -17.32
N ASN A 460 -3.58 19.26 -17.61
CA ASN A 460 -2.58 19.75 -16.66
C ASN A 460 -1.99 21.12 -17.04
N ALA A 461 -2.56 21.82 -18.03
CA ALA A 461 -1.99 23.07 -18.53
C ALA A 461 -1.70 24.09 -17.41
N ARG A 462 -2.60 24.20 -16.42
CA ARG A 462 -2.42 25.14 -15.30
C ARG A 462 -1.27 24.72 -14.40
N GLY A 463 -1.13 23.42 -14.18
CA GLY A 463 -0.03 22.84 -13.44
C GLY A 463 1.32 23.13 -14.12
N TRP A 464 1.40 22.94 -15.43
CA TRP A 464 2.59 23.26 -16.22
C TRP A 464 2.97 24.74 -16.12
N PHE A 465 2.01 25.66 -16.23
CA PHE A 465 2.27 27.09 -16.06
C PHE A 465 2.90 27.40 -14.69
N TRP A 466 2.24 26.99 -13.59
CA TRP A 466 2.71 27.32 -12.25
C TRP A 466 4.03 26.64 -11.88
N GLN A 467 4.21 25.38 -12.30
CA GLN A 467 5.44 24.64 -12.08
C GLN A 467 6.59 25.27 -12.88
N THR A 468 6.39 25.64 -14.14
CA THR A 468 7.41 26.33 -14.94
C THR A 468 7.66 27.75 -14.46
N LEU A 469 6.67 28.45 -13.92
CA LEU A 469 6.90 29.76 -13.30
C LEU A 469 7.83 29.65 -12.08
N ALA A 470 7.63 28.62 -11.26
CA ALA A 470 8.47 28.38 -10.09
C ALA A 470 9.88 27.88 -10.44
N LEU A 471 10.00 27.03 -11.46
CA LEU A 471 11.22 26.25 -11.72
C LEU A 471 11.95 26.61 -13.00
N GLY A 472 11.34 27.38 -13.89
CA GLY A 472 11.86 27.71 -15.20
C GLY A 472 12.12 26.47 -16.07
N PHE A 473 13.23 26.51 -16.82
CA PHE A 473 13.62 25.51 -17.80
C PHE A 473 13.59 24.04 -17.32
N PRO A 474 14.02 23.67 -16.10
CA PRO A 474 13.83 22.32 -15.56
C PRO A 474 12.43 21.73 -15.73
N SER A 475 11.38 22.52 -15.44
CA SER A 475 9.99 22.11 -15.66
C SER A 475 9.64 22.12 -17.15
N LEU A 476 10.00 23.17 -17.89
CA LEU A 476 9.71 23.28 -19.32
C LEU A 476 10.32 22.11 -20.13
N ARG A 477 11.52 21.66 -19.78
CA ARG A 477 12.20 20.52 -20.39
C ARG A 477 11.36 19.23 -20.32
N LEU A 478 10.65 19.00 -19.23
CA LEU A 478 9.78 17.83 -19.06
C LEU A 478 8.56 17.91 -19.99
N LEU A 479 7.95 19.09 -20.11
CA LEU A 479 6.85 19.32 -21.06
C LEU A 479 7.30 19.16 -22.51
N LEU A 480 8.49 19.67 -22.84
CA LEU A 480 9.09 19.50 -24.17
C LEU A 480 9.35 18.02 -24.50
N LYS A 481 9.76 17.21 -23.52
CA LYS A 481 9.88 15.76 -23.70
C LYS A 481 8.52 15.11 -23.96
N LYS A 482 7.49 15.50 -23.19
CA LYS A 482 6.11 15.01 -23.37
C LYS A 482 5.49 15.40 -24.72
N ALA A 483 5.88 16.54 -25.28
CA ALA A 483 5.44 16.96 -26.61
C ALA A 483 6.07 16.15 -27.77
N LYS A 484 7.16 15.42 -27.51
CA LYS A 484 7.88 14.60 -28.50
C LYS A 484 7.48 13.12 -28.47
N SER A 485 6.91 12.66 -27.35
CA SER A 485 6.38 11.31 -27.16
C SER A 485 4.95 11.22 -27.66
#